data_AF-A0A520DG75-F1
#
_entry.id   AF-A0A520DG75-F1
#
_cell.length_a   1.000
_cell.length_b   1.000
_cell.length_c   1.000
_cell.angle_alpha   90.00
_cell.angle_beta   90.00
_cell.angle_gamma   90.00
#
_symmetry.space_group_name_H-M   'P 1'
#
loop_
_entity.id
_entity.type
_entity.pdbx_description
1 polymer ?
#
loop_
_entity_poly.entity_id
_entity_poly.type
_entity_poly.pdbx_seq_one_letter_code
_entity_poly.pdbx_strand_id
1 'polypeptide(L)'
;MKTILKLTIILTAVFICNNCIAQNVHFVKSGVIEYEKRSNMYALIKKRINSRNESYMTQSFENYKKNFPQFKSAKSTLKFNSEKGLYKFNDEAAPTSNNWLNNNPIA
;
A
#
# COMPACT_ATOMS: atom_id res chain seq x y z
N MET A 1 47.72 -44.43 -9.57
CA MET A 1 46.28 -44.81 -9.44
C MET A 1 45.63 -44.26 -8.17
N LYS A 2 46.21 -44.46 -6.98
CA LYS A 2 45.64 -43.99 -5.69
C LYS A 2 45.45 -42.45 -5.62
N THR A 3 46.36 -41.67 -6.20
CA THR A 3 46.27 -40.19 -6.22
C THR A 3 45.14 -39.69 -7.10
N ILE A 4 44.94 -40.32 -8.25
CA ILE A 4 43.86 -40.00 -9.19
C ILE A 4 42.50 -40.29 -8.55
N LEU A 5 42.38 -41.43 -7.87
CA LEU A 5 41.18 -41.83 -7.12
C LEU A 5 40.82 -40.81 -6.03
N LYS A 6 41.80 -40.34 -5.26
CA LYS A 6 41.59 -39.30 -4.23
C LYS A 6 41.09 -37.99 -4.84
N LEU A 7 41.67 -37.58 -5.98
CA LEU A 7 41.28 -36.38 -6.70
C LEU A 7 39.85 -36.47 -7.26
N THR A 8 39.44 -37.65 -7.74
CA THR A 8 38.06 -37.86 -8.23
C THR A 8 37.06 -37.76 -7.07
N ILE A 9 37.36 -38.38 -5.93
CA ILE A 9 36.49 -38.34 -4.74
C ILE A 9 36.29 -36.91 -4.24
N ILE A 10 37.36 -36.11 -4.18
CA ILE A 10 37.30 -34.71 -3.75
C ILE A 10 36.46 -33.88 -4.73
N LEU A 11 36.65 -34.08 -6.04
CA LEU A 11 35.89 -33.37 -7.06
C LEU A 11 34.40 -33.67 -6.95
N THR A 12 34.03 -34.94 -6.80
CA THR A 12 32.63 -35.35 -6.64
C THR A 12 32.00 -34.79 -5.37
N ALA A 13 32.73 -34.74 -4.26
CA ALA A 13 32.24 -34.15 -3.00
C ALA A 13 31.94 -32.65 -3.15
N VAL A 14 32.79 -31.89 -3.86
CA VAL A 14 32.58 -30.45 -4.10
C VAL A 14 31.34 -30.19 -4.97
N PHE A 15 31.07 -31.03 -5.97
CA PHE A 15 29.90 -30.88 -6.83
C PHE A 15 28.57 -31.16 -6.10
N ILE A 16 28.57 -32.05 -5.10
CA ILE A 16 27.35 -32.40 -4.34
C ILE A 16 26.98 -31.32 -3.31
N CYS A 17 27.95 -30.57 -2.78
CA CYS A 17 27.73 -29.57 -1.73
C CYS A 17 27.07 -28.25 -2.19
N ASN A 18 26.82 -28.04 -3.49
CA ASN A 18 26.34 -26.74 -4.00
C ASN A 18 24.83 -26.47 -3.83
N ASN A 19 24.04 -27.41 -3.32
CA ASN A 19 22.58 -27.24 -3.21
C ASN A 19 22.11 -27.02 -1.77
N CYS A 20 22.71 -26.07 -1.06
CA CYS A 20 22.19 -25.60 0.22
C CYS A 20 21.09 -24.55 -0.03
N ILE A 21 19.88 -25.00 -0.41
CA ILE A 21 18.69 -24.14 -0.50
C ILE A 21 18.12 -23.99 0.93
N ALA A 22 18.82 -23.25 1.77
CA ALA A 22 18.29 -22.84 3.06
C ALA A 22 17.55 -21.49 2.89
N GLN A 23 16.40 -21.36 3.56
CA GLN A 23 15.57 -20.14 3.74
C GLN A 23 14.33 -19.95 2.84
N ASN A 24 13.73 -21.00 2.26
CA ASN A 24 12.44 -20.89 1.56
C ASN A 24 11.23 -21.11 2.50
N VAL A 25 11.29 -20.65 3.76
CA VAL A 25 10.31 -21.08 4.79
C VAL A 25 9.10 -20.14 4.91
N HIS A 26 9.18 -18.83 4.56
CA HIS A 26 8.04 -17.93 4.80
C HIS A 26 7.92 -16.71 3.87
N PHE A 27 8.11 -16.86 2.55
CA PHE A 27 7.66 -15.81 1.63
C PHE A 27 6.22 -16.06 1.20
N VAL A 28 5.33 -15.13 1.54
CA VAL A 28 3.95 -15.11 1.05
C VAL A 28 4.02 -14.87 -0.46
N LYS A 29 3.83 -15.94 -1.23
CA LYS A 29 3.91 -15.93 -2.71
C LYS A 29 2.62 -15.46 -3.38
N SER A 30 1.53 -15.43 -2.63
CA SER A 30 0.23 -14.95 -3.06
C SER A 30 -0.59 -14.54 -1.85
N GLY A 31 -1.37 -13.49 -1.97
CA GLY A 31 -2.19 -12.98 -0.89
C GLY A 31 -2.99 -11.75 -1.27
N VAL A 32 -3.72 -11.23 -0.29
CA VAL A 32 -4.48 -10.00 -0.40
C VAL A 32 -4.05 -9.07 0.73
N ILE A 33 -3.58 -7.88 0.39
CA ILE A 33 -3.26 -6.83 1.35
C ILE A 33 -4.38 -5.80 1.32
N GLU A 34 -5.03 -5.60 2.47
CA GLU A 34 -6.05 -4.57 2.65
C GLU A 34 -5.40 -3.33 3.27
N TYR A 35 -5.51 -2.20 2.59
CA TYR A 35 -5.03 -0.92 3.06
C TYR A 35 -6.23 -0.05 3.45
N GLU A 36 -6.20 0.51 4.67
CA GLU A 36 -7.10 1.58 5.08
C GLU A 36 -6.28 2.85 5.30
N LYS A 37 -6.47 3.84 4.44
CA LYS A 37 -5.92 5.18 4.62
C LYS A 37 -6.93 6.07 5.30
N ARG A 38 -6.60 6.59 6.48
CA ARG A 38 -7.43 7.55 7.23
C ARG A 38 -6.83 8.95 7.10
N SER A 39 -7.61 9.88 6.57
CA SER A 39 -7.20 11.27 6.39
C SER A 39 -8.07 12.20 7.23
N ASN A 40 -7.45 13.13 7.98
CA ASN A 40 -8.16 14.15 8.75
C ASN A 40 -8.61 15.28 7.80
N MET A 41 -9.89 15.27 7.42
CA MET A 41 -10.46 16.24 6.50
C MET A 41 -10.48 17.64 7.09
N TYR A 42 -10.72 17.79 8.39
CA TYR A 42 -10.79 19.11 9.01
C TYR A 42 -9.46 19.85 8.94
N ALA A 43 -8.35 19.13 9.19
CA ALA A 43 -7.01 19.70 9.07
C ALA A 43 -6.69 20.07 7.62
N LEU A 44 -7.05 19.22 6.65
CA LEU A 44 -6.82 19.48 5.23
C LEU A 44 -7.63 20.67 4.72
N ILE A 45 -8.90 20.77 5.10
CA ILE A 45 -9.77 21.90 4.75
C ILE A 45 -9.20 23.18 5.35
N LYS A 46 -8.89 23.18 6.66
CA LYS A 46 -8.34 24.34 7.36
C LYS A 46 -7.03 24.83 6.73
N LYS A 47 -6.16 23.91 6.27
CA LYS A 47 -4.91 24.24 5.56
C LYS A 47 -5.14 24.94 4.21
N ARG A 48 -6.29 24.74 3.56
CA ARG A 48 -6.63 25.41 2.29
C ARG A 48 -7.24 26.80 2.46
N ILE A 49 -7.68 27.13 3.68
CA ILE A 49 -8.20 28.46 4.00
C ILE A 49 -7.02 29.44 4.04
N ASN A 50 -7.12 30.51 3.26
CA ASN A 50 -6.18 31.62 3.15
C ASN A 50 -6.96 32.94 3.22
N SER A 51 -6.25 34.05 3.43
CA SER A 51 -6.86 35.36 3.62
C SER A 51 -7.70 35.85 2.42
N ARG A 52 -7.54 35.25 1.23
CA ARG A 52 -8.33 35.62 0.02
C ARG A 52 -9.63 34.82 -0.09
N ASN A 53 -9.75 33.69 0.59
CA ASN A 53 -10.89 32.77 0.47
C ASN A 53 -11.62 32.48 1.79
N GLU A 54 -11.18 33.11 2.88
CA GLU A 54 -11.65 32.86 4.24
C GLU A 54 -13.17 32.97 4.39
N SER A 55 -13.77 34.02 3.84
CA SER A 55 -15.22 34.29 3.99
C SER A 55 -16.09 33.14 3.46
N TYR A 56 -15.81 32.62 2.27
CA TYR A 56 -16.60 31.53 1.68
C TYR A 56 -16.15 30.13 2.14
N MET A 57 -14.85 29.92 2.38
CA MET A 57 -14.34 28.62 2.82
C MET A 57 -14.72 28.32 4.27
N THR A 58 -14.78 29.33 5.14
CA THR A 58 -15.17 29.14 6.55
C THR A 58 -16.63 28.68 6.66
N GLN A 59 -17.54 29.31 5.91
CA GLN A 59 -18.94 28.87 5.86
C GLN A 59 -19.08 27.45 5.31
N SER A 60 -18.34 27.13 4.25
CA SER A 60 -18.31 25.79 3.65
C SER A 60 -17.73 24.74 4.61
N PHE A 61 -16.71 25.10 5.39
CA PHE A 61 -16.09 24.24 6.38
C PHE A 61 -17.01 23.94 7.57
N GLU A 62 -17.72 24.94 8.07
CA GLU A 62 -18.71 24.72 9.14
C GLU A 62 -19.89 23.85 8.67
N ASN A 63 -20.34 24.04 7.42
CA ASN A 63 -21.32 23.14 6.80
C ASN A 63 -20.75 21.71 6.65
N TYR A 64 -19.48 21.58 6.30
CA TYR A 64 -18.84 20.27 6.20
C TYR A 64 -18.78 19.56 7.56
N LYS A 65 -18.36 20.25 8.63
CA LYS A 65 -18.28 19.70 10.00
C LYS A 65 -19.63 19.21 10.53
N LYS A 66 -20.73 19.84 10.11
CA LYS A 66 -22.09 19.44 10.51
C LYS A 66 -22.58 18.18 9.81
N ASN A 67 -22.15 17.95 8.57
CA ASN A 67 -22.69 16.91 7.71
C ASN A 67 -21.75 15.71 7.51
N PHE A 68 -20.46 15.86 7.79
CA PHE A 68 -19.43 14.85 7.49
C PHE A 68 -18.49 14.62 8.67
N PRO A 69 -17.95 13.39 8.81
CA PRO A 69 -17.00 13.06 9.87
C PRO A 69 -15.63 13.74 9.69
N GLN A 70 -14.90 13.86 10.80
CA GLN A 70 -13.53 14.41 10.80
C GLN A 70 -12.54 13.58 9.99
N PHE A 71 -12.64 12.25 10.08
CA PHE A 71 -11.76 11.33 9.38
C PHE A 71 -12.53 10.65 8.25
N LYS A 72 -11.98 10.76 7.04
CA LYS A 72 -12.44 9.98 5.89
C LYS A 72 -11.48 8.81 5.70
N SER A 73 -12.04 7.60 5.65
CA SER A 73 -11.28 6.38 5.37
C SER A 73 -11.43 6.00 3.90
N ALA A 74 -10.31 5.77 3.21
CA ALA A 74 -10.26 5.19 1.88
C ALA A 74 -9.66 3.79 1.97
N LYS A 75 -10.39 2.80 1.46
CA LYS A 75 -9.95 1.39 1.45
C LYS A 75 -9.46 0.99 0.06
N SER A 76 -8.30 0.35 0.01
CA SER A 76 -7.78 -0.26 -1.21
C SER A 76 -7.24 -1.65 -0.95
N THR A 77 -7.22 -2.45 -2.00
CA THR A 77 -6.86 -3.87 -1.93
C THR A 77 -5.77 -4.14 -2.96
N LEU A 78 -4.65 -4.72 -2.52
CA LEU A 78 -3.62 -5.28 -3.39
C LEU A 78 -3.73 -6.80 -3.37
N LYS A 79 -4.21 -7.36 -4.48
CA LYS A 79 -4.22 -8.81 -4.69
C LYS A 79 -2.95 -9.17 -5.45
N PHE A 80 -2.11 -10.04 -4.91
CA PHE A 80 -0.85 -10.40 -5.56
C PHE A 80 -0.65 -11.90 -5.61
N ASN A 81 0.06 -12.35 -6.64
CA ASN A 81 0.60 -13.71 -6.77
C ASN A 81 2.08 -13.62 -7.17
N SER A 82 2.72 -14.75 -7.44
CA SER A 82 4.17 -14.81 -7.73
C SER A 82 4.58 -14.14 -9.04
N GLU A 83 3.62 -13.80 -9.91
CA GLU A 83 3.87 -13.26 -11.25
C GLU A 83 3.31 -11.85 -11.45
N LYS A 84 2.21 -11.50 -10.77
CA LYS A 84 1.44 -10.28 -10.98
C LYS A 84 0.73 -9.80 -9.71
N GLY A 85 0.63 -8.48 -9.59
CA GLY A 85 -0.17 -7.79 -8.58
C GLY A 85 -1.26 -6.95 -9.23
N LEU A 86 -2.43 -6.89 -8.61
CA LEU A 86 -3.54 -6.03 -8.97
C LEU A 86 -3.90 -5.14 -7.79
N TYR A 87 -3.63 -3.84 -7.94
CA TYR A 87 -4.03 -2.81 -6.99
C TYR A 87 -5.36 -2.19 -7.42
N LYS A 88 -6.36 -2.24 -6.53
CA LYS A 88 -7.71 -1.70 -6.77
C LYS A 88 -8.18 -0.90 -5.56
N PHE A 89 -8.86 0.22 -5.80
CA PHE A 89 -9.66 0.89 -4.77
C PHE A 89 -11.02 0.19 -4.61
N ASN A 90 -11.50 0.01 -3.38
CA ASN A 90 -12.80 -0.60 -3.17
C ASN A 90 -13.92 0.39 -3.58
N ASP A 91 -14.89 -0.10 -4.35
CA ASP A 91 -15.94 0.73 -4.97
C ASP A 91 -16.97 1.28 -3.95
N GLU A 92 -16.88 0.89 -2.67
CA GLU A 92 -17.76 1.38 -1.59
C GLU A 92 -17.42 2.80 -1.11
N ALA A 93 -16.46 3.49 -1.74
CA ALA A 93 -16.29 4.93 -1.56
C ALA A 93 -17.41 5.69 -2.29
N ALA A 94 -18.67 5.52 -1.85
CA ALA A 94 -19.79 6.29 -2.33
C ALA A 94 -19.44 7.80 -2.29
N PRO A 95 -19.85 8.57 -3.31
CA PRO A 95 -19.30 9.87 -3.58
C PRO A 95 -19.87 10.85 -2.56
N THR A 96 -19.06 11.28 -1.61
CA THR A 96 -19.40 12.49 -0.90
C THR A 96 -19.22 13.66 -1.86
N SER A 97 -20.35 14.12 -2.39
CA SER A 97 -20.61 15.35 -3.14
C SER A 97 -19.95 16.59 -2.50
N ASN A 98 -18.63 16.65 -2.51
CA ASN A 98 -17.82 17.80 -2.09
C ASN A 98 -16.82 18.06 -3.21
N ASN A 99 -17.36 18.49 -4.36
CA ASN A 99 -16.62 18.68 -5.60
C ASN A 99 -15.43 19.65 -5.45
N TRP A 100 -15.44 20.52 -4.42
CA TRP A 100 -14.36 21.44 -4.08
C TRP A 100 -13.15 20.78 -3.40
N LEU A 101 -13.28 19.56 -2.88
CA LEU A 101 -12.18 18.77 -2.28
C LEU A 101 -11.56 17.75 -3.24
N ASN A 102 -12.28 17.38 -4.31
CA ASN A 102 -11.97 16.29 -5.23
C ASN A 102 -10.61 16.39 -5.95
N ASN A 103 -10.03 17.58 -6.09
CA ASN A 103 -8.70 17.75 -6.69
C ASN A 103 -7.54 17.27 -5.79
N ASN A 104 -7.80 16.56 -4.69
CA ASN A 104 -6.75 15.94 -3.90
C ASN A 104 -6.98 14.43 -3.80
N PRO A 105 -6.00 13.60 -4.22
CA PRO A 105 -6.06 12.13 -4.11
C PRO A 105 -5.98 11.63 -2.64
N ILE A 106 -6.18 12.53 -1.67
CA ILE A 106 -6.13 12.31 -0.23
C ILE A 106 -7.51 12.59 0.41
N ALA A 107 -8.44 13.19 -0.34
CA ALA A 107 -9.71 13.75 0.15
C ALA A 107 -10.95 12.91 -0.17
#